data_AF-A0AAV4JNL9-F1
#
_entry.id   AF-A0AAV4JNL9-F1
#
_cell.length_a   1.000
_cell.length_b   1.000
_cell.length_c   1.000
_cell.angle_alpha   90.00
_cell.angle_beta   90.00
_cell.angle_gamma   90.00
#
_symmetry.space_group_name_H-M   'P 1'
#
loop_
_entity.id
_entity.type
_entity.pdbx_description
1 polymer ?
#
loop_
_entity_poly.entity_id
_entity_poly.type
_entity_poly.pdbx_seq_one_letter_code
_entity_poly.pdbx_strand_id
1 'polypeptide(L)'
;MAKKMFLQMLAPIRLVCGSPREVGLSWLFGYFRRDQATIVRRGQVNVPCCLVLLVVIAVLVLISLLLATGGAVVPGGRLGYNTTYNYLYTTRHDPFAETEAALEPTAACNLPDLDPYDPEIKAFDYSVSKLQCSTEENWVYVKNGTFRKAASAVKKHGRFTCDIEPIERQGDFDTVAGSVIKDAPDGFALKEDFFKVRCNTSDEREYTNVHLGVAYRHDLHTRAQSKPLPPKAMGGYDMLILGFDSTSRLSWMRNLPQTRKFFLNGLGGIELEGHNILGDGTVAAIMPLLTGNLELDLPSARRDNASAVPYMDDFPFIWKNFKDAGYVTAWGEDTHAIGTFQVGYNTEPFGCML
;
A
#
# COMPACT_ATOMS: atom_id res chain seq x y z
N MET A 1 9.08 -34.79 -23.67
CA MET A 1 9.54 -33.59 -24.40
C MET A 1 8.93 -32.36 -23.73
N ALA A 2 9.79 -31.40 -23.38
CA ALA A 2 9.52 -30.10 -22.71
C ALA A 2 8.72 -30.11 -21.38
N LYS A 3 9.40 -30.47 -20.28
CA LYS A 3 9.11 -29.93 -18.94
C LYS A 3 9.48 -28.44 -18.96
N LYS A 4 8.51 -27.53 -18.99
CA LYS A 4 8.74 -26.12 -18.64
C LYS A 4 8.24 -25.87 -17.21
N MET A 5 9.23 -25.91 -16.34
CA MET A 5 9.26 -25.46 -14.97
C MET A 5 8.91 -23.96 -14.91
N PHE A 6 7.93 -23.58 -14.08
CA PHE A 6 7.86 -22.24 -13.50
C PHE A 6 7.93 -22.41 -11.99
N LEU A 7 9.15 -22.66 -11.52
CA LEU A 7 9.54 -22.46 -10.14
C LEU A 7 10.42 -21.22 -10.17
N GLN A 8 9.86 -20.06 -9.84
CA GLN A 8 10.71 -18.93 -9.48
C GLN A 8 10.75 -18.88 -7.96
N MET A 9 11.96 -19.14 -7.46
CA MET A 9 12.32 -19.29 -6.07
C MET A 9 11.72 -18.18 -5.19
N LEU A 10 11.26 -18.56 -4.00
CA LEU A 10 11.44 -17.74 -2.80
C LEU A 10 12.95 -17.58 -2.54
N ALA A 11 13.61 -16.79 -3.37
CA ALA A 11 14.77 -16.01 -2.97
C ALA A 11 14.22 -14.63 -2.58
N PRO A 12 14.74 -13.99 -1.52
CA PRO A 12 14.30 -12.65 -1.15
C PRO A 12 14.34 -11.78 -2.40
N ILE A 13 13.32 -10.94 -2.60
CA ILE A 13 13.36 -9.85 -3.56
C ILE A 13 14.62 -9.04 -3.23
N ARG A 14 15.76 -9.41 -3.82
CA ARG A 14 16.90 -8.54 -3.92
C ARG A 14 16.48 -7.54 -4.99
N LEU A 15 16.04 -6.38 -4.53
CA LEU A 15 16.23 -5.14 -5.28
C LEU A 15 17.73 -5.02 -5.53
N VAL A 16 18.24 -5.64 -6.59
CA VAL A 16 19.62 -5.47 -7.03
C VAL A 16 19.69 -4.12 -7.71
N CYS A 17 19.97 -3.08 -6.92
CA CYS A 17 20.44 -1.81 -7.46
C CYS A 17 21.88 -2.02 -7.94
N GLY A 18 22.05 -2.20 -9.26
CA GLY A 18 23.37 -2.26 -9.89
C GLY A 18 24.16 -0.97 -9.66
N SER A 19 25.48 -1.09 -9.46
CA SER A 19 26.36 0.05 -9.18
C SER A 19 26.44 1.01 -10.39
N PRO A 20 26.56 2.33 -10.17
CA PRO A 20 26.90 3.25 -11.24
C PRO A 20 28.42 3.22 -11.49
N ARG A 21 28.82 3.02 -12.75
CA ARG A 21 30.13 3.52 -13.23
C ARG A 21 29.99 5.02 -13.50
N GLU A 22 31.02 5.73 -13.08
CA GLU A 22 31.26 7.18 -13.09
C GLU A 22 30.82 7.89 -14.38
N VAL A 23 30.26 9.12 -14.27
CA VAL A 23 30.85 10.38 -14.77
C VAL A 23 30.19 11.59 -14.06
N GLY A 24 31.01 12.44 -13.41
CA GLY A 24 31.00 13.90 -13.59
C GLY A 24 29.98 14.82 -12.89
N LEU A 25 30.41 15.39 -11.76
CA LEU A 25 30.23 16.78 -11.28
C LEU A 25 28.95 17.57 -11.60
N SER A 26 28.22 17.98 -10.54
CA SER A 26 28.14 19.40 -10.12
C SER A 26 27.36 19.56 -8.80
N TRP A 27 27.93 20.40 -7.93
CA TRP A 27 27.56 20.91 -6.60
C TRP A 27 26.19 21.64 -6.54
N LEU A 28 25.57 22.08 -5.43
CA LEU A 28 25.93 22.34 -4.02
C LEU A 28 24.61 22.54 -3.19
N PHE A 29 24.50 21.86 -2.03
CA PHE A 29 23.85 22.18 -0.73
C PHE A 29 22.34 22.44 -0.50
N GLY A 30 21.88 21.82 0.60
CA GLY A 30 20.69 22.19 1.40
C GLY A 30 20.28 21.13 2.42
N TYR A 31 21.05 20.99 3.52
CA TYR A 31 20.86 20.01 4.60
C TYR A 31 20.03 20.64 5.75
N PHE A 32 19.05 19.91 6.32
CA PHE A 32 18.54 20.17 7.67
C PHE A 32 18.20 18.84 8.37
N ARG A 33 19.07 18.43 9.30
CA ARG A 33 18.78 17.46 10.37
C ARG A 33 17.98 18.16 11.47
N ARG A 34 17.06 17.45 12.10
CA ARG A 34 16.50 17.84 13.39
C ARG A 34 16.66 16.65 14.34
N ASP A 35 17.57 16.81 15.29
CA ASP A 35 17.79 15.88 16.39
C ASP A 35 17.87 16.69 17.68
N GLN A 36 17.31 16.10 18.74
CA GLN A 36 17.64 16.32 20.16
C GLN A 36 17.29 17.70 20.77
N ALA A 37 16.23 17.71 21.61
CA ALA A 37 15.99 18.78 22.57
C ALA A 37 16.75 18.47 23.88
N THR A 38 17.77 19.29 24.18
CA THR A 38 18.42 19.32 25.50
C THR A 38 17.99 20.58 26.25
N ILE A 39 17.58 20.39 27.50
CA ILE A 39 17.16 21.42 28.45
C ILE A 39 18.36 22.29 28.87
N VAL A 40 18.24 23.62 28.73
CA VAL A 40 19.14 24.59 29.37
C VAL A 40 18.31 25.68 30.05
N ARG A 41 18.54 25.87 31.35
CA ARG A 41 17.96 26.93 32.20
C ARG A 41 18.73 28.26 32.05
N ARG A 42 17.99 29.38 31.98
CA ARG A 42 18.28 30.77 32.45
C ARG A 42 17.08 31.64 32.01
N GLY A 43 16.56 32.66 32.69
CA GLY A 43 16.79 33.32 33.97
C GLY A 43 15.59 34.26 34.22
N GLN A 44 15.21 34.48 35.49
CA GLN A 44 14.01 35.22 35.90
C GLN A 44 14.13 36.74 35.66
N VAL A 45 13.07 37.34 35.12
CA VAL A 45 12.73 38.76 35.28
C VAL A 45 11.36 38.83 35.96
N ASN A 46 11.33 39.32 37.20
CA ASN A 46 10.09 39.48 37.98
C ASN A 46 9.31 40.70 37.50
N VAL A 47 8.18 40.47 36.82
CA VAL A 47 7.12 41.47 36.64
C VAL A 47 6.02 41.13 37.65
N PRO A 48 5.53 42.08 38.48
CA PRO A 48 4.55 41.78 39.51
C PRO A 48 3.25 41.28 38.88
N CYS A 49 2.84 40.07 39.28
CA CYS A 49 1.73 39.30 38.73
C CYS A 49 0.40 40.08 38.67
N CYS A 50 0.20 41.06 39.56
CA CYS A 50 -0.99 41.93 39.56
C CYS A 50 -1.11 42.80 38.30
N LEU A 51 -0.01 43.27 37.71
CA LEU A 51 -0.08 44.16 36.55
C LEU A 51 -0.47 43.40 35.29
N VAL A 52 0.02 42.16 35.14
CA VAL A 52 -0.35 41.26 34.04
C VAL A 52 -1.82 40.87 34.16
N LEU A 53 -2.29 40.56 35.38
CA LEU A 53 -3.69 40.19 35.61
C LEU A 53 -4.66 41.34 35.32
N LEU A 54 -4.31 42.57 35.71
CA LEU A 54 -5.14 43.76 35.43
C LEU A 54 -5.22 44.08 33.93
N VAL A 55 -4.12 43.91 33.18
CA VAL A 55 -4.11 44.09 31.73
C VAL A 55 -4.96 43.02 31.05
N VAL A 56 -4.87 41.76 31.48
CA VAL A 56 -5.69 40.67 30.91
C VAL A 56 -7.18 40.90 31.18
N ILE A 57 -7.56 41.33 32.39
CA ILE A 57 -8.96 41.63 32.73
C ILE A 57 -9.46 42.83 31.91
N ALA A 58 -8.67 43.89 31.78
CA ALA A 58 -9.05 45.07 30.98
C ALA A 58 -9.27 44.71 29.50
N VAL A 59 -8.42 43.86 28.92
CA VAL A 59 -8.56 43.37 27.54
C VAL A 59 -9.81 42.51 27.38
N LEU A 60 -10.10 41.63 28.32
CA LEU A 60 -11.30 40.78 28.27
C LEU A 60 -12.60 41.60 28.41
N VAL A 61 -12.61 42.65 29.23
CA VAL A 61 -13.75 43.57 29.36
C VAL A 61 -13.95 44.39 28.09
N LEU A 62 -12.87 44.87 27.46
CA LEU A 62 -12.92 45.56 26.16
C LEU A 62 -13.46 44.66 25.04
N ILE A 63 -13.00 43.41 24.97
CA ILE A 63 -13.50 42.42 24.01
C ILE A 63 -14.99 42.13 24.26
N SER A 64 -15.41 42.04 25.52
CA SER A 64 -16.82 41.81 25.87
C SER A 64 -17.72 42.99 25.49
N LEU A 65 -17.26 44.23 25.68
CA LEU A 65 -17.96 45.46 25.27
C LEU A 65 -18.05 45.62 23.75
N LEU A 66 -17.00 45.22 23.02
CA LEU A 66 -16.98 45.21 21.56
C LEU A 66 -17.93 44.15 20.98
N LEU A 67 -18.04 42.98 21.63
CA LEU A 67 -18.99 41.94 21.24
C LEU A 67 -20.45 42.31 21.58
N ALA A 68 -20.68 43.11 22.62
CA ALA A 68 -22.02 43.52 23.05
C ALA A 68 -22.62 44.68 22.20
N THR A 69 -21.81 45.43 21.46
CA THR A 69 -22.26 46.59 20.65
C THR A 69 -22.27 46.32 19.14
N GLY A 70 -21.73 45.19 18.69
CA GLY A 70 -21.67 44.78 17.28
C GLY A 70 -22.78 43.83 16.84
N GLY A 71 -24.04 44.12 17.18
CA GLY A 71 -25.21 43.34 16.77
C GLY A 71 -25.91 43.91 15.53
N ALA A 72 -25.21 44.06 14.41
CA ALA A 72 -25.84 44.27 13.11
C ALA A 72 -25.98 42.92 12.39
N VAL A 73 -27.22 42.51 12.18
CA VAL A 73 -27.59 41.28 11.47
C VAL A 73 -27.16 41.38 10.01
N VAL A 74 -26.19 40.54 9.61
CA VAL A 74 -25.93 40.16 8.22
C VAL A 74 -25.89 38.63 8.19
N PRO A 75 -26.76 37.93 7.44
CA PRO A 75 -26.76 36.48 7.45
C PRO A 75 -25.62 35.91 6.59
N GLY A 76 -24.84 35.00 7.19
CA GLY A 76 -24.36 33.79 6.54
C GLY A 76 -23.12 33.88 5.65
N GLY A 77 -21.93 33.78 6.24
CA GLY A 77 -20.68 33.47 5.54
C GLY A 77 -19.72 32.70 6.43
N ARG A 78 -19.91 31.39 6.59
CA ARG A 78 -18.90 30.50 7.20
C ARG A 78 -17.85 30.16 6.13
N LEU A 79 -16.60 30.55 6.36
CA LEU A 79 -15.43 29.88 5.79
C LEU A 79 -15.33 28.49 6.44
N GLY A 80 -16.11 27.55 5.91
CA GLY A 80 -15.84 26.12 6.07
C GLY A 80 -14.78 25.72 5.05
N TYR A 81 -13.76 25.00 5.47
CA TYR A 81 -13.00 24.16 4.55
C TYR A 81 -13.94 23.06 4.06
N ASN A 82 -14.65 23.37 2.99
CA ASN A 82 -15.56 22.47 2.31
C ASN A 82 -14.72 21.74 1.25
N THR A 83 -14.04 20.66 1.64
CA THR A 83 -13.67 19.61 0.67
C THR A 83 -14.93 18.83 0.32
N THR A 84 -15.85 19.50 -0.36
CA THR A 84 -16.81 18.81 -1.21
C THR A 84 -16.00 18.32 -2.41
N TYR A 85 -15.62 17.05 -2.38
CA TYR A 85 -15.43 16.31 -3.62
C TYR A 85 -16.79 16.35 -4.31
N ASN A 86 -16.97 17.31 -5.22
CA ASN A 86 -18.07 17.28 -6.17
C ASN A 86 -17.79 16.10 -7.11
N TYR A 87 -18.14 14.89 -6.66
CA TYR A 87 -18.64 13.91 -7.59
C TYR A 87 -19.87 14.56 -8.21
N LEU A 88 -19.74 15.01 -9.45
CA LEU A 88 -20.88 15.28 -10.30
C LEU A 88 -21.62 13.96 -10.43
N TYR A 89 -22.50 13.67 -9.47
CA TYR A 89 -23.60 12.77 -9.68
C TYR A 89 -24.46 13.47 -10.72
N THR A 90 -24.21 13.14 -11.99
CA THR A 90 -25.14 13.45 -13.06
C THR A 90 -26.47 12.87 -12.61
N THR A 91 -27.41 13.75 -12.27
CA THR A 91 -28.82 13.40 -12.13
C THR A 91 -29.20 12.54 -13.31
N ARG A 92 -29.40 11.24 -13.07
CA ARG A 92 -30.07 10.26 -13.93
C ARG A 92 -30.23 10.69 -15.40
N HIS A 93 -29.11 10.93 -16.08
CA HIS A 93 -29.01 10.66 -17.50
C HIS A 93 -28.30 9.34 -17.53
N ASP A 94 -29.11 8.29 -17.48
CA ASP A 94 -28.71 7.03 -18.05
C ASP A 94 -28.42 7.32 -19.53
N PRO A 95 -27.14 7.36 -19.96
CA PRO A 95 -26.82 7.64 -21.36
C PRO A 95 -27.31 6.52 -22.28
N PHE A 96 -27.79 5.41 -21.70
CA PHE A 96 -28.33 4.25 -22.38
C PHE A 96 -29.86 4.14 -22.27
N ALA A 97 -30.55 5.07 -21.59
CA ALA A 97 -32.02 5.06 -21.51
C ALA A 97 -32.72 5.70 -22.71
N GLU A 98 -31.98 6.34 -23.63
CA GLU A 98 -32.55 6.85 -24.86
C GLU A 98 -32.09 6.01 -26.05
N THR A 99 -33.08 5.26 -26.56
CA THR A 99 -33.09 4.41 -27.75
C THR A 99 -32.39 3.06 -27.59
N GLU A 100 -33.20 2.01 -27.44
CA GLU A 100 -32.99 0.76 -28.19
C GLU A 100 -33.04 1.08 -29.71
N ALA A 101 -32.09 1.88 -30.19
CA ALA A 101 -31.68 1.80 -31.58
C ALA A 101 -31.08 0.40 -31.68
N ALA A 102 -31.72 -0.46 -32.49
CA ALA A 102 -31.19 -1.77 -32.82
C ALA A 102 -29.69 -1.62 -33.08
N LEU A 103 -28.87 -2.16 -32.18
CA LEU A 103 -27.42 -2.24 -32.39
C LEU A 103 -27.25 -3.03 -33.67
N GLU A 104 -27.01 -2.33 -34.77
CA GLU A 104 -26.64 -2.92 -36.05
C GLU A 104 -25.55 -3.97 -35.76
N PRO A 105 -25.68 -5.23 -36.20
CA PRO A 105 -24.79 -6.34 -35.82
C PRO A 105 -23.31 -6.17 -36.26
N THR A 106 -22.93 -4.99 -36.73
CA THR A 106 -21.68 -4.69 -37.43
C THR A 106 -20.87 -3.57 -36.80
N ALA A 107 -21.30 -2.96 -35.69
CA ALA A 107 -20.48 -1.98 -34.99
C ALA A 107 -19.32 -2.68 -34.25
N ALA A 108 -18.27 -3.03 -34.98
CA ALA A 108 -17.03 -3.52 -34.39
C ALA A 108 -16.48 -2.46 -33.43
N CYS A 109 -16.15 -2.87 -32.21
CA CYS A 109 -15.42 -2.02 -31.26
C CYS A 109 -14.02 -1.76 -31.85
N ASN A 110 -13.85 -0.61 -32.49
CA ASN A 110 -12.57 -0.17 -33.01
C ASN A 110 -11.77 0.44 -31.86
N LEU A 111 -10.81 -0.34 -31.33
CA LEU A 111 -9.89 0.17 -30.33
C LEU A 111 -9.04 1.31 -30.93
N PRO A 112 -8.93 2.46 -30.26
CA PRO A 112 -8.09 3.54 -30.75
C PRO A 112 -6.62 3.12 -30.70
N ASP A 113 -5.89 3.36 -31.78
CA ASP A 113 -4.43 3.24 -31.82
C ASP A 113 -3.82 4.55 -31.33
N LEU A 114 -3.35 4.55 -30.08
CA LEU A 114 -2.86 5.74 -29.40
C LEU A 114 -1.32 5.68 -29.30
N ASP A 115 -0.64 6.73 -29.76
CA ASP A 115 0.81 6.86 -29.59
C ASP A 115 1.14 7.04 -28.09
N PRO A 116 1.90 6.11 -27.48
CA PRO A 116 2.32 6.27 -26.10
C PRO A 116 3.16 7.54 -25.88
N TYR A 117 3.80 8.10 -26.89
CA TYR A 117 4.70 9.25 -26.76
C TYR A 117 4.14 10.54 -27.38
N ASP A 118 2.81 10.61 -27.54
CA ASP A 118 2.14 11.78 -28.07
C ASP A 118 2.58 13.07 -27.33
N PRO A 119 2.93 14.16 -28.06
CA PRO A 119 3.33 15.43 -27.46
C PRO A 119 2.34 16.00 -26.44
N GLU A 120 1.03 15.76 -26.61
CA GLU A 120 -0.01 16.21 -25.68
C GLU A 120 0.11 15.52 -24.31
N ILE A 121 0.51 14.24 -24.30
CA ILE A 121 0.70 13.48 -23.06
C ILE A 121 2.06 13.77 -22.42
N LYS A 122 3.07 14.12 -23.22
CA LYS A 122 4.43 14.41 -22.74
C LYS A 122 4.48 15.56 -21.73
N ALA A 123 3.52 16.49 -21.78
CA ALA A 123 3.39 17.55 -20.79
C ALA A 123 3.03 17.04 -19.37
N PHE A 124 2.42 15.86 -19.28
CA PHE A 124 2.02 15.20 -18.03
C PHE A 124 2.98 14.09 -17.60
N ASP A 125 3.94 13.72 -18.45
CA ASP A 125 4.94 12.69 -18.17
C ASP A 125 6.22 13.33 -17.60
N TYR A 126 6.46 13.13 -16.30
CA TYR A 126 7.63 13.66 -15.61
C TYR A 126 8.51 12.54 -15.07
N SER A 127 9.81 12.68 -15.28
CA SER A 127 10.79 11.74 -14.71
C SER A 127 10.93 11.99 -13.22
N VAL A 128 10.63 10.96 -12.42
CA VAL A 128 11.01 10.93 -11.01
C VAL A 128 12.48 10.55 -10.87
N SER A 129 13.16 11.10 -9.85
CA SER A 129 14.53 10.72 -9.54
C SER A 129 14.59 9.25 -9.14
N LYS A 130 15.64 8.55 -9.56
CA LYS A 130 15.86 7.15 -9.16
C LYS A 130 15.94 7.04 -7.63
N LEU A 131 15.35 5.98 -7.09
CA LEU A 131 15.45 5.65 -5.68
C LEU A 131 16.92 5.47 -5.30
N GLN A 132 17.38 6.22 -4.30
CA GLN A 132 18.72 6.06 -3.73
C GLN A 132 18.67 5.01 -2.62
N CYS A 133 18.92 3.76 -2.99
CA CYS A 133 18.99 2.67 -2.01
C CYS A 133 20.26 2.76 -1.16
N SER A 134 20.18 2.26 0.08
CA SER A 134 21.36 2.10 0.94
C SER A 134 22.41 1.23 0.24
N THR A 135 23.68 1.62 0.37
CA THR A 135 24.81 0.81 -0.09
C THR A 135 25.16 -0.30 0.91
N GLU A 136 24.62 -0.23 2.13
CA GLU A 136 24.79 -1.25 3.16
C GLU A 136 23.87 -2.44 2.87
N GLU A 137 24.46 -3.65 2.84
CA GLU A 137 23.67 -4.88 2.72
C GLU A 137 22.89 -5.13 4.01
N ASN A 138 21.72 -5.75 3.90
CA ASN A 138 20.96 -6.17 5.07
C ASN A 138 21.76 -7.16 5.93
N TRP A 139 21.84 -6.92 7.24
CA TRP A 139 22.56 -7.79 8.17
C TRP A 139 21.90 -9.14 8.39
N VAL A 140 20.61 -9.21 8.10
CA VAL A 140 19.74 -10.36 8.30
C VAL A 140 18.84 -10.55 7.08
N TYR A 141 18.30 -11.74 6.92
CA TYR A 141 17.36 -12.08 5.85
C TYR A 141 16.42 -13.20 6.30
N VAL A 142 15.34 -13.41 5.56
CA VAL A 142 14.41 -14.53 5.81
C VAL A 142 14.64 -15.64 4.80
N LYS A 143 14.56 -16.89 5.25
CA LYS A 143 14.51 -18.07 4.39
C LYS A 143 13.59 -19.13 4.97
N ASN A 144 12.61 -19.60 4.19
CA ASN A 144 11.65 -20.65 4.58
C ASN A 144 10.99 -20.40 5.95
N GLY A 145 10.49 -19.19 6.18
CA GLY A 145 9.85 -18.84 7.46
C GLY A 145 10.80 -18.81 8.66
N THR A 146 12.10 -18.69 8.42
CA THR A 146 13.11 -18.56 9.49
C THR A 146 13.97 -17.31 9.31
N PHE A 147 14.26 -16.65 10.42
CA PHE A 147 15.20 -15.54 10.53
C PHE A 147 16.63 -16.03 10.37
N ARG A 148 17.41 -15.37 9.52
CA ARG A 148 18.80 -15.72 9.24
C ARG A 148 19.76 -14.55 9.39
N LYS A 149 20.97 -14.81 9.92
CA LYS A 149 22.07 -13.83 9.95
C LYS A 149 22.89 -13.91 8.67
N ALA A 150 23.13 -12.78 8.00
CA ALA A 150 23.86 -12.74 6.74
C ALA A 150 25.36 -13.01 6.97
N ALA A 151 25.92 -13.98 6.24
CA ALA A 151 27.35 -14.30 6.34
C ALA A 151 28.25 -13.12 5.93
N SER A 152 27.82 -12.31 4.94
CA SER A 152 28.53 -11.09 4.54
C SER A 152 28.58 -10.07 5.68
N ALA A 153 27.47 -9.90 6.40
CA ALA A 153 27.41 -9.02 7.55
C ALA A 153 28.25 -9.52 8.72
N VAL A 154 28.23 -10.83 9.02
CA VAL A 154 29.09 -11.42 10.08
C VAL A 154 30.57 -11.22 9.74
N LYS A 155 30.96 -11.36 8.47
CA LYS A 155 32.34 -11.12 8.03
C LYS A 155 32.76 -9.64 8.19
N LYS A 156 31.85 -8.70 7.95
CA LYS A 156 32.12 -7.25 7.94
C LYS A 156 32.02 -6.61 9.34
N HIS A 157 31.04 -7.04 10.13
CA HIS A 157 30.70 -6.46 11.42
C HIS A 157 31.13 -7.32 12.62
N GLY A 158 31.64 -8.53 12.36
CA GLY A 158 31.95 -9.49 13.41
C GLY A 158 30.70 -10.15 13.97
N ARG A 159 30.78 -10.65 15.20
CA ARG A 159 29.64 -11.24 15.89
C ARG A 159 28.69 -10.15 16.37
N PHE A 160 27.41 -10.28 16.04
CA PHE A 160 26.34 -9.39 16.51
C PHE A 160 25.15 -10.19 17.05
N THR A 161 24.46 -9.60 18.01
CA THR A 161 23.19 -10.09 18.56
C THR A 161 22.05 -9.33 17.91
N CYS A 162 20.88 -9.96 17.79
CA CYS A 162 19.71 -9.33 17.18
C CYS A 162 18.48 -9.58 18.02
N ASP A 163 17.74 -8.51 18.29
CA ASP A 163 16.41 -8.57 18.87
C ASP A 163 15.37 -8.54 17.75
N ILE A 164 14.33 -9.37 17.87
CA ILE A 164 13.21 -9.44 16.93
C ILE A 164 11.94 -8.99 17.66
N GLU A 165 11.26 -7.99 17.12
CA GLU A 165 9.95 -7.52 17.58
C GLU A 165 8.92 -7.84 16.49
N PRO A 166 8.07 -8.87 16.67
CA PRO A 166 6.99 -9.17 15.74
C PRO A 166 6.02 -7.99 15.63
N ILE A 167 5.39 -7.83 14.47
CA ILE A 167 4.30 -6.87 14.27
C ILE A 167 3.01 -7.69 14.19
N GLU A 168 2.20 -7.62 15.24
CA GLU A 168 0.98 -8.40 15.41
C GLU A 168 -0.24 -7.57 14.96
N ARG A 169 -1.10 -8.12 14.10
CA ARG A 169 -2.32 -7.44 13.63
C ARG A 169 -3.44 -7.57 14.68
N GLN A 170 -4.07 -6.46 15.07
CA GLN A 170 -5.22 -6.43 16.00
C GLN A 170 -6.53 -5.99 15.33
N GLY A 171 -6.60 -6.08 14.01
CA GLY A 171 -7.78 -5.78 13.22
C GLY A 171 -7.39 -5.20 11.85
N ASP A 172 -8.36 -4.65 11.14
CA ASP A 172 -8.14 -4.10 9.80
C ASP A 172 -7.32 -2.81 9.81
N PHE A 173 -7.37 -2.06 10.91
CA PHE A 173 -6.75 -0.74 11.02
C PHE A 173 -5.71 -0.64 12.13
N ASP A 174 -5.38 -1.76 12.79
CA ASP A 174 -4.50 -1.72 13.96
C ASP A 174 -3.45 -2.84 13.94
N THR A 175 -2.25 -2.46 14.35
CA THR A 175 -1.09 -3.35 14.50
C THR A 175 -0.35 -2.95 15.76
N VAL A 176 0.05 -3.94 16.56
CA VAL A 176 0.82 -3.74 17.78
C VAL A 176 2.20 -4.38 17.67
N ALA A 177 3.13 -3.88 18.48
CA ALA A 177 4.39 -4.56 18.68
C ALA A 177 4.18 -5.79 19.58
N GLY A 178 4.59 -6.95 19.08
CA GLY A 178 4.61 -8.19 19.82
C GLY A 178 5.74 -8.25 20.85
N SER A 179 5.80 -9.37 21.59
CA SER A 179 6.86 -9.57 22.59
C SER A 179 8.24 -9.70 21.95
N VAL A 180 9.18 -8.84 22.36
CA VAL A 180 10.56 -8.84 21.85
C VAL A 180 11.28 -10.15 22.19
N ILE A 181 11.76 -10.83 21.16
CA ILE A 181 12.66 -11.98 21.26
C ILE A 181 14.09 -11.46 21.31
N LYS A 182 14.73 -11.58 22.49
CA LYS A 182 16.11 -11.13 22.72
C LYS A 182 17.12 -12.12 22.17
N ASP A 183 18.17 -11.60 21.55
CA ASP A 183 19.26 -12.37 20.90
C ASP A 183 18.75 -13.61 20.12
N ALA A 184 17.87 -13.35 19.16
CA ALA A 184 17.28 -14.39 18.34
C ALA A 184 18.37 -15.22 17.63
N PRO A 185 18.33 -16.56 17.76
CA PRO A 185 19.32 -17.44 17.13
C PRO A 185 19.17 -17.45 15.61
N ASP A 186 20.27 -17.76 14.89
CA ASP A 186 20.19 -18.03 13.45
C ASP A 186 19.30 -19.27 13.20
N GLY A 187 18.28 -19.13 12.37
CA GLY A 187 17.26 -20.15 12.15
C GLY A 187 16.03 -20.04 13.04
N PHE A 188 15.88 -18.95 13.83
CA PHE A 188 14.66 -18.72 14.61
C PHE A 188 13.41 -18.70 13.72
N ALA A 189 12.40 -19.49 14.08
CA ALA A 189 11.14 -19.56 13.34
C ALA A 189 10.34 -18.27 13.54
N LEU A 190 9.87 -17.67 12.45
CA LEU A 190 9.08 -16.45 12.50
C LEU A 190 7.74 -16.71 13.19
N LYS A 191 7.32 -15.76 14.03
CA LYS A 191 6.01 -15.77 14.68
C LYS A 191 4.95 -15.08 13.83
N GLU A 192 5.33 -13.97 13.21
CA GLU A 192 4.49 -13.14 12.34
C GLU A 192 5.24 -12.89 11.03
N ASP A 193 4.49 -12.54 9.98
CA ASP A 193 5.04 -12.26 8.65
C ASP A 193 5.90 -10.99 8.64
N PHE A 194 5.54 -10.00 9.44
CA PHE A 194 6.27 -8.74 9.58
C PHE A 194 6.92 -8.65 10.95
N PHE A 195 8.17 -8.18 10.98
CA PHE A 195 8.90 -7.99 12.23
C PHE A 195 9.97 -6.91 12.09
N LYS A 196 10.21 -6.18 13.17
CA LYS A 196 11.35 -5.27 13.29
C LYS A 196 12.54 -6.04 13.83
N VAL A 197 13.71 -5.78 13.25
CA VAL A 197 14.98 -6.32 13.74
C VAL A 197 15.85 -5.17 14.19
N ARG A 198 16.46 -5.35 15.36
CA ARG A 198 17.51 -4.48 15.89
C ARG A 198 18.73 -5.33 16.24
N CYS A 199 19.83 -5.15 15.52
CA CYS A 199 21.07 -5.87 15.75
C CYS A 199 22.17 -4.93 16.26
N ASN A 200 22.97 -5.40 17.22
CA ASN A 200 24.07 -4.67 17.80
C ASN A 200 25.34 -5.51 17.82
N THR A 201 26.47 -4.88 17.50
CA THR A 201 27.81 -5.43 17.68
C THR A 201 28.41 -5.00 19.01
N SER A 202 29.51 -5.63 19.42
CA SER A 202 30.26 -5.25 20.63
C SER A 202 30.93 -3.87 20.53
N ASP A 203 31.11 -3.34 19.31
CA ASP A 203 31.66 -2.01 19.04
C ASP A 203 30.58 -0.95 18.77
N GLU A 204 29.37 -1.18 19.29
CA GLU A 204 28.23 -0.25 19.27
C GLU A 204 27.73 0.14 17.87
N ARG A 205 28.01 -0.68 16.84
CA ARG A 205 27.35 -0.53 15.54
C ARG A 205 25.97 -1.15 15.60
N GLU A 206 25.01 -0.43 15.03
CA GLU A 206 23.60 -0.81 15.05
C GLU A 206 23.06 -1.00 13.63
N TYR A 207 22.21 -2.01 13.49
CA TYR A 207 21.36 -2.21 12.32
C TYR A 207 19.92 -2.32 12.76
N THR A 208 19.06 -1.47 12.19
CA THR A 208 17.61 -1.52 12.42
C THR A 208 16.89 -1.55 11.08
N ASN A 209 15.99 -2.52 10.90
CA ASN A 209 15.15 -2.59 9.70
C ASN A 209 13.86 -3.38 9.97
N VAL A 210 12.86 -3.19 9.11
CA VAL A 210 11.66 -4.04 9.05
C VAL A 210 11.89 -5.13 8.00
N HIS A 211 11.55 -6.36 8.35
CA HIS A 211 11.66 -7.51 7.46
C HIS A 211 10.29 -8.14 7.26
N LEU A 212 10.12 -8.69 6.05
CA LEU A 212 8.97 -9.47 5.64
C LEU A 212 9.41 -10.91 5.39
N GLY A 213 8.63 -11.85 5.93
CA GLY A 213 8.72 -13.27 5.70
C GLY A 213 7.33 -13.90 5.68
N VAL A 214 7.27 -15.20 5.36
CA VAL A 214 6.05 -15.98 5.53
C VAL A 214 6.26 -16.88 6.74
N ALA A 215 5.60 -16.57 7.85
CA ALA A 215 5.64 -17.35 9.08
C ALA A 215 4.94 -18.69 8.86
N TYR A 216 5.44 -19.73 9.54
CA TYR A 216 4.84 -21.06 9.42
C TYR A 216 3.56 -21.13 10.25
N ARG A 217 2.43 -21.39 9.59
CA ARG A 217 1.11 -21.50 10.21
C ARG A 217 0.60 -22.94 10.14
N HIS A 218 0.64 -23.63 11.29
CA HIS A 218 0.31 -25.05 11.35
C HIS A 218 -1.12 -25.33 10.87
N ASP A 219 -2.09 -24.51 11.26
CA ASP A 219 -3.49 -24.60 10.86
C ASP A 219 -3.67 -24.51 9.34
N LEU A 220 -2.96 -23.58 8.68
CA LEU A 220 -2.98 -23.45 7.22
C LEU A 220 -2.40 -24.68 6.52
N HIS A 221 -1.27 -25.21 7.02
CA HIS A 221 -0.65 -26.41 6.47
C HIS A 221 -1.53 -27.65 6.65
N THR A 222 -2.15 -27.82 7.83
CA THR A 222 -3.10 -28.92 8.07
C THR A 222 -4.29 -28.84 7.12
N ARG A 223 -4.85 -27.63 6.92
CA ARG A 223 -5.96 -27.41 5.98
C ARG A 223 -5.57 -27.73 4.53
N ALA A 224 -4.40 -27.28 4.10
CA ALA A 224 -3.91 -27.54 2.75
C ALA A 224 -3.67 -29.05 2.51
N GLN A 225 -3.19 -29.77 3.54
CA GLN A 225 -2.99 -31.22 3.45
C GLN A 225 -4.30 -32.01 3.48
N SER A 226 -5.31 -31.56 4.23
CA SER A 226 -6.59 -32.25 4.34
C SER A 226 -7.49 -32.08 3.11
N LYS A 227 -7.20 -31.07 2.27
CA LYS A 227 -7.97 -30.75 1.07
C LYS A 227 -7.05 -30.67 -0.16
N PRO A 228 -6.67 -31.82 -0.75
CA PRO A 228 -5.80 -31.82 -1.92
C PRO A 228 -6.47 -31.11 -3.10
N LEU A 229 -5.64 -30.47 -3.93
CA LEU A 229 -6.12 -29.73 -5.09
C LEU A 229 -6.86 -30.66 -6.07
N PRO A 230 -7.94 -30.18 -6.71
CA PRO A 230 -8.69 -30.99 -7.66
C PRO A 230 -7.81 -31.36 -8.87
N PRO A 231 -8.05 -32.50 -9.55
CA PRO A 231 -7.26 -32.89 -10.72
C PRO A 231 -7.24 -31.84 -11.85
N LYS A 232 -8.29 -31.01 -11.92
CA LYS A 232 -8.42 -29.90 -12.88
C LYS A 232 -7.63 -28.64 -12.49
N ALA A 233 -6.94 -28.62 -11.35
CA ALA A 233 -6.11 -27.51 -10.88
C ALA A 233 -4.82 -27.31 -11.69
N MET A 234 -4.79 -27.75 -12.95
CA MET A 234 -3.64 -27.64 -13.85
C MET A 234 -2.34 -28.20 -13.26
N GLY A 235 -2.41 -29.22 -12.40
CA GLY A 235 -1.23 -29.79 -11.74
C GLY A 235 -0.76 -29.01 -10.50
N GLY A 236 -1.59 -28.12 -9.96
CA GLY A 236 -1.33 -27.40 -8.71
C GLY A 236 -0.44 -26.17 -8.86
N TYR A 237 -0.60 -25.41 -9.94
CA TYR A 237 0.10 -24.14 -10.10
C TYR A 237 -0.35 -23.11 -9.07
N ASP A 238 0.61 -22.34 -8.56
CA ASP A 238 0.33 -21.12 -7.80
C ASP A 238 -0.19 -20.01 -8.73
N MET A 239 -1.14 -19.20 -8.23
CA MET A 239 -1.64 -18.02 -8.93
C MET A 239 -1.22 -16.76 -8.18
N LEU A 240 -0.62 -15.81 -8.91
CA LEU A 240 -0.31 -14.47 -8.42
C LEU A 240 -1.06 -13.45 -9.28
N ILE A 241 -1.89 -12.64 -8.63
CA ILE A 241 -2.53 -11.47 -9.24
C ILE A 241 -1.79 -10.24 -8.70
N LEU A 242 -1.19 -9.45 -9.60
CA LEU A 242 -0.46 -8.24 -9.25
C LEU A 242 -1.16 -7.03 -9.87
N GLY A 243 -1.68 -6.15 -9.02
CA GLY A 243 -2.29 -4.88 -9.41
C GLY A 243 -1.33 -3.70 -9.24
N PHE A 244 -1.47 -2.68 -10.09
CA PHE A 244 -0.74 -1.42 -9.98
C PHE A 244 -1.75 -0.27 -10.02
N ASP A 245 -1.82 0.50 -8.94
CA ASP A 245 -2.63 1.72 -8.89
C ASP A 245 -1.74 2.96 -9.17
N SER A 246 -2.08 3.91 -10.04
CA SER A 246 -3.06 3.89 -11.14
C SER A 246 -2.29 3.78 -12.47
N THR A 247 -2.32 2.60 -13.13
CA THR A 247 -1.54 2.37 -14.36
C THR A 247 -2.43 2.01 -15.55
N SER A 248 -2.22 2.68 -16.69
CA SER A 248 -2.81 2.32 -17.99
C SER A 248 -1.82 1.52 -18.85
N ARG A 249 -2.29 0.85 -19.91
CA ARG A 249 -1.42 0.17 -20.88
C ARG A 249 -0.38 1.13 -21.49
N LEU A 250 -0.77 2.36 -21.81
CA LEU A 250 0.15 3.36 -22.35
C LEU A 250 1.21 3.78 -21.32
N SER A 251 0.83 3.91 -20.03
CA SER A 251 1.78 4.14 -18.93
C SER A 251 2.74 2.98 -18.77
N TRP A 252 2.26 1.72 -18.84
CA TRP A 252 3.10 0.52 -18.83
C TRP A 252 4.14 0.50 -19.96
N MET A 253 3.77 0.95 -21.17
CA MET A 253 4.69 1.07 -22.30
C MET A 253 5.75 2.17 -22.09
N ARG A 254 5.34 3.35 -21.60
CA ARG A 254 6.23 4.49 -21.38
C ARG A 254 7.17 4.31 -20.19
N ASN A 255 6.60 3.97 -19.04
CA ASN A 255 7.23 4.12 -17.72
C ASN A 255 7.91 2.84 -17.23
N LEU A 256 7.49 1.69 -17.77
CA LEU A 256 8.03 0.37 -17.38
C LEU A 256 8.59 -0.41 -18.59
N PRO A 257 9.37 0.19 -19.51
CA PRO A 257 9.75 -0.45 -20.77
C PRO A 257 10.65 -1.67 -20.57
N GLN A 258 11.51 -1.65 -19.55
CA GLN A 258 12.36 -2.79 -19.22
C GLN A 258 11.54 -3.95 -18.64
N THR A 259 10.61 -3.64 -17.74
CA THR A 259 9.69 -4.61 -17.14
C THR A 259 8.79 -5.22 -18.20
N ARG A 260 8.22 -4.41 -19.10
CA ARG A 260 7.43 -4.87 -20.25
C ARG A 260 8.22 -5.80 -21.16
N LYS A 261 9.44 -5.43 -21.52
CA LYS A 261 10.32 -6.28 -22.33
C LYS A 261 10.60 -7.63 -21.66
N PHE A 262 10.87 -7.63 -20.35
CA PHE A 262 11.07 -8.85 -19.60
C PHE A 262 9.80 -9.71 -19.52
N PHE A 263 8.64 -9.08 -19.27
CA PHE A 263 7.36 -9.77 -19.23
C PHE A 263 7.06 -10.48 -20.57
N LEU A 264 7.13 -9.75 -21.69
CA LEU A 264 6.80 -10.29 -23.00
C LEU A 264 7.83 -11.32 -23.47
N ASN A 265 9.12 -10.99 -23.41
CA ASN A 265 10.15 -11.82 -24.04
C ASN A 265 10.79 -12.84 -23.09
N GLY A 266 10.89 -12.48 -21.81
CA GLY A 266 11.49 -13.33 -20.79
C GLY A 266 10.51 -14.35 -20.23
N LEU A 267 9.31 -13.90 -19.87
CA LEU A 267 8.27 -14.78 -19.30
C LEU A 267 7.35 -15.38 -20.38
N GLY A 268 7.35 -14.84 -21.60
CA GLY A 268 6.37 -15.21 -22.62
C GLY A 268 4.96 -14.68 -22.31
N GLY A 269 4.90 -13.56 -21.58
CA GLY A 269 3.65 -12.93 -21.17
C GLY A 269 2.82 -12.46 -22.36
N ILE A 270 1.50 -12.44 -22.16
CA ILE A 270 0.53 -11.98 -23.15
C ILE A 270 -0.02 -10.65 -22.68
N GLU A 271 0.03 -9.63 -23.54
CA GLU A 271 -0.59 -8.34 -23.27
C GLU A 271 -2.00 -8.32 -23.88
N LEU A 272 -3.00 -8.06 -23.05
CA LEU A 272 -4.40 -7.94 -23.49
C LEU A 272 -4.67 -6.52 -23.95
N GLU A 273 -4.44 -6.23 -25.22
CA GLU A 273 -4.45 -4.86 -25.76
C GLU A 273 -5.83 -4.19 -25.72
N GLY A 274 -6.90 -4.97 -25.68
CA GLY A 274 -8.29 -4.49 -25.56
C GLY A 274 -8.88 -4.61 -24.16
N HIS A 275 -8.08 -4.94 -23.14
CA HIS A 275 -8.58 -5.00 -21.76
C HIS A 275 -8.86 -3.60 -21.22
N ASN A 276 -10.05 -3.40 -20.67
CA ASN A 276 -10.51 -2.12 -20.14
C ASN A 276 -11.13 -2.31 -18.76
N ILE A 277 -11.07 -1.24 -17.96
CA ILE A 277 -11.76 -1.16 -16.67
C ILE A 277 -13.27 -1.04 -16.87
N LEU A 278 -14.04 -1.47 -15.89
CA LEU A 278 -15.51 -1.39 -15.91
C LEU A 278 -16.06 -0.26 -15.02
N GLY A 279 -15.18 0.60 -14.51
CA GLY A 279 -15.52 1.82 -13.80
C GLY A 279 -14.27 2.62 -13.42
N ASP A 280 -14.46 3.91 -13.15
CA ASP A 280 -13.35 4.87 -13.00
C ASP A 280 -12.58 4.75 -11.68
N GLY A 281 -13.20 4.22 -10.63
CA GLY A 281 -12.56 4.04 -9.32
C GLY A 281 -11.89 2.68 -9.17
N THR A 282 -10.85 2.59 -8.33
CA THR A 282 -10.10 1.34 -8.07
C THR A 282 -11.04 0.18 -7.70
N VAL A 283 -12.03 0.41 -6.83
CA VAL A 283 -13.02 -0.61 -6.47
C VAL A 283 -13.87 -1.03 -7.69
N ALA A 284 -14.47 -0.08 -8.40
CA ALA A 284 -15.27 -0.39 -9.59
C ALA A 284 -14.47 -1.12 -10.68
N ALA A 285 -13.17 -0.81 -10.83
CA ALA A 285 -12.29 -1.47 -11.78
C ALA A 285 -11.93 -2.91 -11.38
N ILE A 286 -11.67 -3.15 -10.09
CA ILE A 286 -11.15 -4.45 -9.61
C ILE A 286 -12.25 -5.41 -9.16
N MET A 287 -13.42 -4.92 -8.75
CA MET A 287 -14.54 -5.75 -8.29
C MET A 287 -14.98 -6.80 -9.31
N PRO A 288 -15.14 -6.49 -10.61
CA PRO A 288 -15.48 -7.49 -11.61
C PRO A 288 -14.40 -8.55 -11.80
N LEU A 289 -13.12 -8.16 -11.72
CA LEU A 289 -12.00 -9.09 -11.81
C LEU A 289 -12.01 -10.09 -10.64
N LEU A 290 -12.32 -9.60 -9.43
CA LEU A 290 -12.22 -10.40 -8.22
C LEU A 290 -13.51 -11.14 -7.87
N THR A 291 -14.68 -10.68 -8.32
CA THR A 291 -15.98 -11.26 -7.92
C THR A 291 -16.81 -11.76 -9.10
N GLY A 292 -16.44 -11.39 -10.33
CA GLY A 292 -17.28 -11.61 -11.52
C GLY A 292 -18.53 -10.73 -11.60
N ASN A 293 -18.69 -9.75 -10.70
CA ASN A 293 -19.85 -8.86 -10.64
C ASN A 293 -19.41 -7.39 -10.68
N LEU A 294 -20.25 -6.49 -11.22
CA LEU A 294 -20.02 -5.06 -11.10
C LEU A 294 -20.17 -4.64 -9.64
N GLU A 295 -19.49 -3.56 -9.23
CA GLU A 295 -19.65 -2.99 -7.88
C GLU A 295 -21.13 -2.70 -7.58
N LEU A 296 -21.87 -2.21 -8.57
CA LEU A 296 -23.28 -1.83 -8.46
C LEU A 296 -24.23 -3.04 -8.36
N ASP A 297 -23.79 -4.23 -8.77
CA ASP A 297 -24.60 -5.46 -8.70
C ASP A 297 -24.52 -6.12 -7.31
N LEU A 298 -23.57 -5.68 -6.48
CA LEU A 298 -23.36 -6.19 -5.13
C LEU A 298 -24.04 -5.29 -4.09
N PRO A 299 -24.36 -5.83 -2.89
CA PRO A 299 -24.83 -5.00 -1.79
C PRO A 299 -23.84 -3.86 -1.53
N SER A 300 -24.32 -2.62 -1.50
CA SER A 300 -23.44 -1.48 -1.21
C SER A 300 -22.74 -1.68 0.14
N ALA A 301 -21.42 -1.54 0.19
CA ALA A 301 -20.65 -1.49 1.43
C ALA A 301 -20.16 -0.07 1.74
N ARG A 302 -20.66 0.96 1.05
CA ARG A 302 -20.19 2.34 1.22
C ARG A 302 -20.63 2.95 2.56
N ARG A 303 -19.72 3.66 3.23
CA ARG A 303 -19.94 4.25 4.57
C ARG A 303 -21.04 5.32 4.60
N ASP A 304 -21.30 5.97 3.47
CA ASP A 304 -22.31 7.02 3.31
C ASP A 304 -23.72 6.46 3.03
N ASN A 305 -23.85 5.15 2.82
CA ASN A 305 -25.13 4.49 2.60
C ASN A 305 -25.65 3.86 3.90
N ALA A 306 -26.79 4.36 4.39
CA ALA A 306 -27.42 3.88 5.63
C ALA A 306 -27.90 2.40 5.55
N SER A 307 -28.09 1.87 4.35
CA SER A 307 -28.44 0.46 4.12
C SER A 307 -27.23 -0.39 3.70
N ALA A 308 -26.02 0.14 3.86
CA ALA A 308 -24.82 -0.59 3.49
C ALA A 308 -24.59 -1.82 4.36
N VAL A 309 -24.05 -2.87 3.74
CA VAL A 309 -23.51 -3.99 4.50
C VAL A 309 -22.32 -3.50 5.35
N PRO A 310 -22.17 -4.03 6.58
CA PRO A 310 -21.11 -3.60 7.48
C PRO A 310 -19.74 -4.19 7.12
N TYR A 311 -19.71 -5.30 6.37
CA TYR A 311 -18.49 -5.98 5.95
C TYR A 311 -18.65 -6.49 4.52
N MET A 312 -17.57 -6.48 3.74
CA MET A 312 -17.54 -7.12 2.41
C MET A 312 -17.24 -8.62 2.48
N ASP A 313 -17.14 -9.20 3.68
CA ASP A 313 -16.75 -10.61 3.90
C ASP A 313 -17.63 -11.62 3.17
N ASP A 314 -18.88 -11.29 2.87
CA ASP A 314 -19.84 -12.17 2.19
C ASP A 314 -19.77 -12.08 0.66
N PHE A 315 -19.02 -11.14 0.10
CA PHE A 315 -18.92 -10.97 -1.35
C PHE A 315 -18.27 -12.19 -2.03
N PRO A 316 -18.62 -12.51 -3.28
CA PRO A 316 -18.18 -13.74 -3.95
C PRO A 316 -16.76 -13.61 -4.52
N PHE A 317 -15.81 -13.18 -3.70
CA PHE A 317 -14.43 -13.02 -4.11
C PHE A 317 -13.79 -14.35 -4.53
N ILE A 318 -12.97 -14.29 -5.58
CA ILE A 318 -12.35 -15.43 -6.24
C ILE A 318 -11.45 -16.23 -5.28
N TRP A 319 -10.84 -15.59 -4.28
CA TRP A 319 -10.05 -16.28 -3.28
C TRP A 319 -10.89 -17.23 -2.41
N LYS A 320 -12.19 -17.01 -2.25
CA LYS A 320 -13.08 -17.99 -1.59
C LYS A 320 -13.14 -19.27 -2.41
N ASN A 321 -13.29 -19.16 -3.73
CA ASN A 321 -13.28 -20.32 -4.63
C ASN A 321 -11.93 -21.04 -4.60
N PHE A 322 -10.82 -20.30 -4.56
CA PHE A 322 -9.47 -20.89 -4.39
C PHE A 322 -9.33 -21.59 -3.04
N LYS A 323 -9.74 -20.95 -1.93
CA LYS A 323 -9.74 -21.55 -0.59
C LYS A 323 -10.58 -22.83 -0.54
N ASP A 324 -11.74 -22.81 -1.20
CA ASP A 324 -12.64 -23.96 -1.35
C ASP A 324 -12.11 -25.03 -2.31
N ALA A 325 -11.17 -24.71 -3.17
CA ALA A 325 -10.45 -25.70 -3.97
C ALA A 325 -9.21 -26.27 -3.25
N GLY A 326 -8.89 -25.80 -2.04
CA GLY A 326 -7.75 -26.28 -1.24
C GLY A 326 -6.51 -25.37 -1.28
N TYR A 327 -6.57 -24.21 -1.94
CA TYR A 327 -5.44 -23.27 -1.99
C TYR A 327 -5.26 -22.53 -0.66
N VAL A 328 -4.02 -22.12 -0.42
CA VAL A 328 -3.69 -21.09 0.57
C VAL A 328 -3.71 -19.75 -0.16
N THR A 329 -4.48 -18.81 0.36
CA THR A 329 -4.76 -17.52 -0.30
C THR A 329 -4.24 -16.39 0.57
N ALA A 330 -3.66 -15.38 -0.06
CA ALA A 330 -3.18 -14.18 0.59
C ALA A 330 -3.60 -12.95 -0.22
N TRP A 331 -3.88 -11.85 0.48
CA TRP A 331 -4.06 -10.52 -0.09
C TRP A 331 -3.10 -9.57 0.60
N GLY A 332 -2.56 -8.61 -0.15
CA GLY A 332 -1.65 -7.62 0.40
C GLY A 332 -1.63 -6.36 -0.46
N GLU A 333 -1.56 -5.22 0.21
CA GLU A 333 -1.49 -3.90 -0.40
C GLU A 333 -0.30 -3.14 0.20
N ASP A 334 0.24 -2.17 -0.54
CA ASP A 334 1.43 -1.42 -0.13
C ASP A 334 1.11 -0.30 0.87
N THR A 335 -0.16 0.13 0.96
CA THR A 335 -0.57 1.30 1.73
C THR A 335 -1.74 1.02 2.67
N HIS A 336 -1.43 0.83 3.95
CA HIS A 336 -2.40 0.53 5.01
C HIS A 336 -3.45 1.63 5.29
N ALA A 337 -3.22 2.87 4.86
CA ALA A 337 -4.11 4.00 5.17
C ALA A 337 -5.16 4.27 4.08
N ILE A 338 -4.92 3.74 2.87
CA ILE A 338 -5.78 3.96 1.70
C ILE A 338 -5.99 2.66 0.91
N GLY A 339 -6.11 1.53 1.61
CA GLY A 339 -6.36 0.24 0.98
C GLY A 339 -7.62 0.25 0.14
N THR A 340 -7.64 -0.57 -0.92
CA THR A 340 -8.68 -0.62 -1.94
C THR A 340 -10.08 -0.72 -1.35
N PHE A 341 -10.26 -1.56 -0.32
CA PHE A 341 -11.56 -1.79 0.34
C PHE A 341 -11.72 -1.02 1.65
N GLN A 342 -10.81 -0.10 1.96
CA GLN A 342 -10.83 0.67 3.20
C GLN A 342 -11.43 2.07 3.01
N VAL A 343 -11.05 2.78 1.94
CA VAL A 343 -11.46 4.17 1.74
C VAL A 343 -12.89 4.22 1.23
N GLY A 344 -13.80 4.77 2.06
CA GLY A 344 -15.21 4.94 1.70
C GLY A 344 -16.08 3.70 1.89
N TYR A 345 -15.52 2.56 2.30
CA TYR A 345 -16.25 1.30 2.54
C TYR A 345 -16.17 0.84 3.99
N ASN A 346 -17.22 0.15 4.43
CA ASN A 346 -17.31 -0.47 5.75
C ASN A 346 -16.41 -1.71 5.78
N THR A 347 -15.20 -1.55 6.36
CA THR A 347 -14.21 -2.58 6.71
C THR A 347 -13.79 -3.57 5.61
N GLU A 348 -12.63 -4.21 5.78
CA GLU A 348 -12.07 -5.06 4.72
C GLU A 348 -12.69 -6.46 4.68
N PRO A 349 -12.74 -7.11 3.51
CA PRO A 349 -13.16 -8.50 3.38
C PRO A 349 -12.03 -9.48 3.71
N PHE A 350 -11.47 -9.52 4.93
CA PHE A 350 -10.38 -10.48 5.20
C PHE A 350 -10.48 -11.24 6.53
N GLY A 351 -10.97 -12.48 6.42
CA GLY A 351 -10.54 -13.64 7.19
C GLY A 351 -9.33 -14.40 6.61
N CYS A 352 -8.58 -13.81 5.67
CA CYS A 352 -7.35 -14.35 5.08
C CYS A 352 -6.38 -13.22 4.70
N MET A 353 -5.74 -12.63 5.70
CA MET A 353 -4.35 -12.19 5.55
C MET A 353 -3.50 -13.23 6.28
N LEU A 354 -2.36 -13.61 5.68
CA LEU A 354 -1.48 -14.67 6.18
C LEU A 354 -1.23 -14.58 7.69
#